data_AF-L8WHV5-F1
#
_entry.id   AF-L8WHV5-F1
#
_cell.length_a   1.000
_cell.length_b   1.000
_cell.length_c   1.000
_cell.angle_alpha   90.00
_cell.angle_beta   90.00
_cell.angle_gamma   90.00
#
_symmetry.space_group_name_H-M   'P 1'
#
loop_
_entity.id
_entity.type
_entity.pdbx_description
1 polymer ?
#
loop_
_entity_poly.entity_id
_entity_poly.type
_entity_poly.pdbx_seq_one_letter_code
_entity_poly.pdbx_strand_id
1 'polypeptide(L)'
;MKLLRTGLGLVLVGTPGLVLGLTSYANEFITPEFFLAKNWSDTTNNAQDTIVQGAKQIAAEAVTSKTVMPPTNNTHDYLSWGPYYWPDCAKAGNTTQLTPEQVWTTCEYITRDGLFNPDVRQVNDTGMFQAMSDSVFFNSMAWVITGDDTYASNAAKEINTWFIDPATSMTPNLNYAQVKRGPGSQIGQHTGVLDLKCMSKLVSGVLMLRNGSAPAWTGELDSGLKTWVNSYIGWLTTNELALQEKAATNFYFNQLAALQILVDDTAGAKKTIQEYFEGIYQGQISPLETARTRPYHYRAYNLAAMIVNARIGEYVGYDAWQLKTKDGATIQDACNYAMTFTAAQSNETSYDAELYPNVAAVAAIYGDADGKYSKWLASRDASFPGQPYFLWDQPLSNAGLTGAPASGGNSNTPNTAGGNTGSNNAKQAGCKKDYARLACMHGHVTGASGFCVTNVKLLGTSRLGADLPERGKESRESFARQLRRQILLKFARMSISVRPTRLVLLACARIRRSPGDPGWSCPFLFSLSLTNVGCQLGFWSVTRYIRRLKPCNWRIGGYGIVISYIEILRTGRGPLKRGCGFLYHDCGR
;
A
#
# COMPACT_ATOMS: atom_id res chain seq x y z
N MET A 1 44.59 -43.24 19.87
CA MET A 1 43.75 -42.83 18.71
C MET A 1 42.76 -41.76 19.17
N LYS A 2 43.05 -40.49 18.88
CA LYS A 2 42.10 -39.37 18.97
C LYS A 2 41.57 -39.13 17.56
N LEU A 3 40.28 -39.35 17.31
CA LEU A 3 39.65 -39.05 16.03
C LEU A 3 38.93 -37.71 16.09
N LEU A 4 39.30 -36.83 15.15
CA LEU A 4 38.78 -35.51 14.90
C LEU A 4 37.26 -35.54 14.62
N ARG A 5 36.53 -34.58 15.20
CA ARG A 5 35.19 -34.18 14.74
C ARG A 5 35.35 -32.98 13.81
N THR A 6 35.10 -33.17 12.53
CA THR A 6 34.87 -32.10 11.55
C THR A 6 33.41 -31.64 11.66
N GLY A 7 33.21 -30.38 12.04
CA GLY A 7 31.90 -29.73 12.02
C GLY A 7 31.63 -29.15 10.63
N LEU A 8 30.57 -29.62 9.97
CA LEU A 8 30.02 -28.98 8.78
C LEU A 8 29.11 -27.83 9.23
N GLY A 9 29.53 -26.58 9.03
CA GLY A 9 28.71 -25.40 9.24
C GLY A 9 27.70 -25.25 8.11
N LEU A 10 26.41 -25.40 8.42
CA LEU A 10 25.31 -25.09 7.51
C LEU A 10 25.03 -23.57 7.58
N VAL A 11 25.50 -22.81 6.59
CA VAL A 11 25.15 -21.40 6.44
C VAL A 11 23.72 -21.30 5.91
N LEU A 12 22.78 -21.00 6.79
CA LEU A 12 21.41 -20.61 6.44
C LEU A 12 21.42 -19.14 6.00
N VAL A 13 21.45 -18.91 4.68
CA VAL A 13 21.13 -17.61 4.09
C VAL A 13 19.62 -17.39 4.25
N GLY A 14 19.22 -16.85 5.39
CA GLY A 14 17.88 -16.33 5.59
C GLY A 14 17.82 -14.93 5.03
N THR A 15 17.07 -14.71 3.94
CA THR A 15 16.69 -13.38 3.47
C THR A 15 15.61 -12.81 4.39
N PRO A 16 15.85 -11.72 5.14
CA PRO A 16 14.76 -10.92 5.64
C PRO A 16 14.41 -9.92 4.53
N GLY A 17 13.51 -10.32 3.63
CA GLY A 17 12.84 -9.37 2.76
C GLY A 17 11.94 -8.48 3.61
N LEU A 18 12.45 -7.34 4.07
CA LEU A 18 11.60 -6.23 4.48
C LEU A 18 10.90 -5.75 3.20
N VAL A 19 9.61 -6.03 3.09
CA VAL A 19 8.76 -5.40 2.08
C VAL A 19 8.56 -3.96 2.55
N LEU A 20 9.43 -3.06 2.11
CA LEU A 20 9.09 -1.64 2.09
C LEU A 20 7.89 -1.51 1.15
N GLY A 21 6.71 -1.26 1.73
CA GLY A 21 5.56 -0.83 0.94
C GLY A 21 5.93 0.49 0.28
N LEU A 22 5.81 0.56 -1.05
CA LEU A 22 6.08 1.78 -1.79
C LEU A 22 5.13 2.89 -1.30
N THR A 23 5.68 4.03 -0.91
CA THR A 23 4.87 5.19 -0.55
C THR A 23 4.19 5.69 -1.82
N SER A 24 2.86 5.58 -1.88
CA SER A 24 2.07 6.16 -2.97
C SER A 24 1.72 7.60 -2.63
N TYR A 25 2.23 8.54 -3.42
CA TYR A 25 1.95 9.96 -3.27
C TYR A 25 0.60 10.30 -3.92
N ALA A 26 -0.22 11.10 -3.23
CA ALA A 26 -1.56 11.47 -3.69
C ALA A 26 -1.54 12.12 -5.07
N ASN A 27 -0.60 13.03 -5.29
CA ASN A 27 -0.23 13.61 -6.59
C ASN A 27 1.19 14.17 -6.47
N GLU A 28 1.82 14.48 -7.59
CA GLU A 28 3.12 15.13 -7.63
C GLU A 28 3.35 15.82 -8.98
N PHE A 29 4.16 16.87 -9.05
CA PHE A 29 4.73 17.36 -10.31
C PHE A 29 6.23 17.59 -10.16
N ILE A 30 7.04 16.84 -10.90
CA ILE A 30 8.50 16.98 -10.94
C ILE A 30 8.87 17.46 -12.33
N THR A 31 9.57 18.60 -12.40
CA THR A 31 10.06 19.12 -13.67
C THR A 31 11.06 18.13 -14.29
N PRO A 32 10.89 17.73 -15.55
CA PRO A 32 11.78 16.77 -16.19
C PRO A 32 13.23 17.27 -16.24
N GLU A 33 13.47 18.57 -16.33
CA GLU A 33 14.79 19.19 -16.39
C GLU A 33 15.61 18.92 -15.11
N PHE A 34 14.99 19.07 -13.93
CA PHE A 34 15.63 18.76 -12.66
C PHE A 34 16.14 17.32 -12.62
N PHE A 35 15.29 16.38 -13.03
CA PHE A 35 15.59 14.96 -12.92
C PHE A 35 16.59 14.50 -13.99
N LEU A 36 16.42 14.97 -15.24
CA LEU A 36 17.29 14.62 -16.35
C LEU A 36 18.70 15.22 -16.26
N ALA A 37 18.86 16.32 -15.50
CA ALA A 37 20.17 16.90 -15.24
C ALA A 37 21.09 15.99 -14.40
N LYS A 38 20.52 15.06 -13.62
CA LYS A 38 21.24 14.12 -12.73
C LYS A 38 22.25 14.77 -11.78
N ASN A 39 22.06 16.05 -11.45
CA ASN A 39 22.94 16.79 -10.55
C ASN A 39 22.48 16.64 -9.10
N TRP A 40 22.46 15.41 -8.61
CA TRP A 40 21.99 15.09 -7.26
C TRP A 40 23.14 14.94 -6.27
N SER A 41 22.91 15.38 -5.03
CA SER A 41 23.88 15.19 -3.94
C SER A 41 23.97 13.71 -3.53
N ASP A 42 25.17 13.25 -3.15
CA ASP A 42 25.40 11.91 -2.57
C ASP A 42 24.49 11.60 -1.36
N THR A 43 24.02 12.64 -0.66
CA THR A 43 23.06 12.50 0.45
C THR A 43 21.73 11.88 0.00
N THR A 44 21.41 11.91 -1.30
CA THR A 44 20.18 11.37 -1.88
C THR A 44 20.28 9.91 -2.31
N ASN A 45 21.44 9.25 -2.19
CA ASN A 45 21.64 7.88 -2.70
C ASN A 45 20.62 6.87 -2.16
N ASN A 46 20.25 6.97 -0.88
CA ASN A 46 19.23 6.08 -0.30
C ASN A 46 17.80 6.34 -0.84
N ALA A 47 17.48 7.59 -1.18
CA ALA A 47 16.22 7.94 -1.82
C ALA A 47 16.17 7.38 -3.25
N GLN A 48 17.29 7.47 -3.98
CA GLN A 48 17.45 6.86 -5.31
C GLN A 48 17.26 5.34 -5.24
N ASP A 49 17.91 4.65 -4.29
CA ASP A 49 17.75 3.21 -4.09
C ASP A 49 16.29 2.83 -3.79
N THR A 50 15.60 3.63 -2.97
CA THR A 50 14.18 3.41 -2.66
C THR A 50 13.29 3.57 -3.88
N ILE A 51 13.57 4.56 -4.75
CA ILE A 51 12.88 4.74 -6.04
C ILE A 51 13.08 3.51 -6.93
N VAL A 52 14.32 3.06 -7.09
CA VAL A 52 14.65 1.88 -7.93
C VAL A 52 14.01 0.60 -7.38
N GLN A 53 13.96 0.44 -6.06
CA GLN A 53 13.24 -0.67 -5.43
C GLN A 53 11.73 -0.58 -5.66
N GLY A 54 11.16 0.62 -5.58
CA GLY A 54 9.76 0.91 -5.86
C GLY A 54 9.35 0.56 -7.28
N ALA A 55 10.18 0.92 -8.26
CA ALA A 55 9.94 0.68 -9.69
C ALA A 55 9.77 -0.80 -10.07
N LYS A 56 10.25 -1.74 -9.23
CA LYS A 56 10.03 -3.19 -9.42
C LYS A 56 8.56 -3.59 -9.21
N GLN A 57 7.74 -2.74 -8.61
CA GLN A 57 6.31 -2.93 -8.48
C GLN A 57 5.62 -2.35 -9.72
N ILE A 58 5.25 -3.22 -10.66
CA ILE A 58 4.57 -2.86 -11.91
C ILE A 58 3.07 -3.13 -11.71
N ALA A 59 2.21 -2.26 -12.24
CA ALA A 59 0.78 -2.52 -12.25
C ALA A 59 0.46 -3.66 -13.23
N ALA A 60 -0.58 -4.43 -12.92
CA ALA A 60 -0.90 -5.64 -13.68
C ALA A 60 -2.28 -5.57 -14.36
N GLU A 61 -3.05 -4.50 -14.11
CA GLU A 61 -4.48 -4.45 -14.38
C GLU A 61 -4.84 -3.19 -15.18
N ALA A 62 -5.65 -3.38 -16.23
CA ALA A 62 -6.24 -2.31 -17.02
C ALA A 62 -7.65 -1.96 -16.52
N VAL A 63 -8.20 -0.83 -16.97
CA VAL A 63 -9.60 -0.48 -16.70
C VAL A 63 -10.56 -1.63 -17.07
N THR A 64 -10.30 -2.35 -18.17
CA THR A 64 -11.15 -3.46 -18.61
C THR A 64 -11.07 -4.72 -17.74
N SER A 65 -10.19 -4.75 -16.72
CA SER A 65 -10.00 -5.91 -15.82
C SER A 65 -11.07 -6.01 -14.73
N LYS A 66 -11.94 -5.00 -14.60
CA LYS A 66 -13.03 -4.98 -13.61
C LYS A 66 -14.03 -6.11 -13.85
N THR A 67 -14.60 -6.63 -12.76
CA THR A 67 -15.62 -7.69 -12.81
C THR A 67 -17.05 -7.16 -12.77
N VAL A 68 -17.23 -5.90 -12.37
CA VAL A 68 -18.51 -5.23 -12.34
C VAL A 68 -18.62 -4.33 -13.55
N MET A 69 -19.69 -4.49 -14.31
CA MET A 69 -19.92 -3.71 -15.53
C MET A 69 -20.44 -2.30 -15.20
N PRO A 70 -19.97 -1.26 -15.89
CA PRO A 70 -20.58 0.06 -15.85
C PRO A 70 -22.00 0.03 -16.42
N PRO A 71 -22.85 1.04 -16.15
CA PRO A 71 -24.23 1.07 -16.65
C PRO A 71 -24.39 0.99 -18.17
N THR A 72 -23.37 1.39 -18.93
CA THR A 72 -23.30 1.29 -20.39
C THR A 72 -23.02 -0.12 -20.90
N ASN A 73 -22.68 -1.06 -20.02
CA ASN A 73 -22.18 -2.38 -20.35
C ASN A 73 -20.88 -2.35 -21.20
N ASN A 74 -20.07 -1.30 -21.04
CA ASN A 74 -18.76 -1.14 -21.68
C ASN A 74 -17.64 -1.21 -20.63
N THR A 75 -16.75 -2.20 -20.72
CA THR A 75 -15.62 -2.36 -19.77
C THR A 75 -14.58 -1.24 -19.86
N HIS A 76 -14.54 -0.49 -20.96
CA HIS A 76 -13.64 0.66 -21.14
C HIS A 76 -14.07 1.87 -20.32
N ASP A 77 -15.34 1.96 -19.91
CA ASP A 77 -15.82 3.06 -19.11
C ASP A 77 -15.31 2.92 -17.67
N TYR A 78 -14.73 4.01 -17.17
CA TYR A 78 -14.23 4.08 -15.80
C TYR A 78 -15.40 4.02 -14.81
N LEU A 79 -15.29 3.14 -13.82
CA LEU A 79 -16.28 2.93 -12.78
C LEU A 79 -15.61 2.92 -11.41
N SER A 80 -16.19 3.65 -10.48
CA SER A 80 -15.83 3.53 -9.08
C SER A 80 -17.03 3.86 -8.20
N TRP A 81 -16.97 3.45 -6.94
CA TRP A 81 -18.01 3.74 -5.96
C TRP A 81 -17.60 4.90 -5.08
N GLY A 82 -18.54 5.78 -4.76
CA GLY A 82 -18.25 6.87 -3.83
C GLY A 82 -17.87 6.31 -2.44
N PRO A 83 -16.72 6.73 -1.86
CA PRO A 83 -16.09 6.06 -0.72
C PRO A 83 -16.89 6.13 0.58
N TYR A 84 -17.74 7.14 0.72
CA TYR A 84 -18.46 7.43 1.96
C TYR A 84 -19.96 7.11 1.90
N TYR A 85 -20.42 6.44 0.84
CA TYR A 85 -21.81 6.02 0.71
C TYR A 85 -22.05 4.66 1.35
N TRP A 86 -22.91 4.64 2.36
CA TRP A 86 -23.32 3.43 3.09
C TRP A 86 -24.80 3.15 2.88
N PRO A 87 -25.21 1.87 2.76
CA PRO A 87 -26.62 1.52 2.65
C PRO A 87 -27.36 1.83 3.95
N ASP A 88 -28.52 2.47 3.81
CA ASP A 88 -29.55 2.59 4.82
C ASP A 88 -30.78 1.79 4.37
N CYS A 89 -30.96 0.63 5.00
CA CYS A 89 -32.05 -0.29 4.71
C CYS A 89 -33.24 -0.10 5.65
N ALA A 90 -33.28 0.95 6.50
CA ALA A 90 -34.35 1.13 7.48
C ALA A 90 -35.75 1.21 6.85
N LYS A 91 -35.84 1.68 5.60
CA LYS A 91 -37.08 1.79 4.82
C LYS A 91 -37.29 0.65 3.83
N ALA A 92 -36.40 -0.34 3.76
CA ALA A 92 -36.48 -1.41 2.77
C ALA A 92 -37.61 -2.44 3.08
N GLY A 93 -38.20 -2.38 4.27
CA GLY A 93 -39.37 -3.22 4.64
C GLY A 93 -39.09 -4.72 4.68
N ASN A 94 -37.82 -5.13 4.65
CA ASN A 94 -37.41 -6.53 4.63
C ASN A 94 -37.42 -7.14 6.04
N THR A 95 -37.98 -8.34 6.16
CA THR A 95 -38.01 -9.12 7.41
C THR A 95 -36.85 -10.12 7.53
N THR A 96 -36.05 -10.25 6.46
CA THR A 96 -34.87 -11.11 6.37
C THR A 96 -33.65 -10.31 5.93
N GLN A 97 -32.45 -10.79 6.24
CA GLN A 97 -31.21 -10.18 5.76
C GLN A 97 -31.18 -10.15 4.22
N LEU A 98 -30.92 -8.96 3.65
CA LEU A 98 -30.79 -8.78 2.20
C LEU A 98 -29.46 -9.32 1.70
N THR A 99 -29.44 -9.89 0.49
CA THR A 99 -28.19 -10.15 -0.23
C THR A 99 -27.53 -8.84 -0.67
N PRO A 100 -26.22 -8.80 -0.96
CA PRO A 100 -25.56 -7.59 -1.47
C PRO A 100 -26.29 -6.98 -2.67
N GLU A 101 -26.74 -7.80 -3.62
CA GLU A 101 -27.46 -7.36 -4.81
C GLU A 101 -28.82 -6.74 -4.47
N GLN A 102 -29.51 -7.28 -3.47
CA GLN A 102 -30.77 -6.70 -2.98
C GLN A 102 -30.53 -5.40 -2.23
N VAL A 103 -29.43 -5.28 -1.47
CA VAL A 103 -29.04 -4.01 -0.82
C VAL A 103 -28.83 -2.92 -1.87
N TRP A 104 -28.19 -3.24 -3.00
CA TRP A 104 -27.89 -2.28 -4.07
C TRP A 104 -29.12 -1.76 -4.80
N THR A 105 -30.21 -2.51 -4.83
CA THR A 105 -31.45 -2.11 -5.53
C THR A 105 -32.52 -1.58 -4.58
N THR A 106 -32.45 -1.90 -3.30
CA THR A 106 -33.53 -1.62 -2.33
C THR A 106 -33.16 -0.55 -1.31
N CYS A 107 -31.91 -0.49 -0.86
CA CYS A 107 -31.52 0.41 0.23
C CYS A 107 -31.04 1.76 -0.32
N GLU A 108 -31.53 2.85 0.26
CA GLU A 108 -31.01 4.19 -0.04
C GLU A 108 -29.60 4.30 0.51
N TYR A 109 -28.64 4.78 -0.28
CA TYR A 109 -27.31 5.06 0.25
C TYR A 109 -27.25 6.47 0.82
N ILE A 110 -26.62 6.61 1.99
CA ILE A 110 -26.42 7.87 2.69
C ILE A 110 -24.93 8.14 2.91
N THR A 111 -24.55 9.40 2.95
CA THR A 111 -23.16 9.82 3.18
C THR A 111 -22.80 9.67 4.66
N ARG A 112 -21.66 9.04 4.94
CA ARG A 112 -21.04 8.99 6.27
C ARG A 112 -19.58 9.42 6.13
N ASP A 113 -19.33 10.73 6.27
CA ASP A 113 -18.04 11.34 5.99
C ASP A 113 -16.89 10.68 6.75
N GLY A 114 -15.79 10.39 6.05
CA GLY A 114 -14.61 9.72 6.60
C GLY A 114 -14.79 8.24 6.98
N LEU A 115 -16.00 7.69 6.93
CA LEU A 115 -16.25 6.25 7.10
C LEU A 115 -16.21 5.56 5.75
N PHE A 116 -15.11 4.88 5.46
CA PHE A 116 -14.90 4.22 4.18
C PHE A 116 -15.74 2.95 4.05
N ASN A 117 -16.63 2.91 3.05
CA ASN A 117 -17.37 1.69 2.73
C ASN A 117 -16.44 0.71 2.01
N PRO A 118 -16.17 -0.50 2.57
CA PRO A 118 -15.25 -1.47 1.96
C PRO A 118 -15.70 -1.95 0.57
N ASP A 119 -16.97 -1.82 0.22
CA ASP A 119 -17.50 -2.21 -1.08
C ASP A 119 -16.83 -1.46 -2.24
N VAL A 120 -16.22 -0.30 -2.01
CA VAL A 120 -15.45 0.39 -3.06
C VAL A 120 -14.24 -0.41 -3.54
N ARG A 121 -13.85 -1.49 -2.84
CA ARG A 121 -12.83 -2.44 -3.32
C ARG A 121 -13.38 -3.47 -4.29
N GLN A 122 -14.70 -3.55 -4.46
CA GLN A 122 -15.34 -4.46 -5.43
C GLN A 122 -15.26 -3.90 -6.86
N VAL A 123 -15.14 -2.57 -7.01
CA VAL A 123 -14.83 -1.89 -8.26
C VAL A 123 -13.65 -0.98 -8.02
N ASN A 124 -12.48 -1.41 -8.49
CA ASN A 124 -11.22 -0.86 -8.04
C ASN A 124 -10.46 -0.09 -9.12
N ASP A 125 -11.16 0.54 -10.06
CA ASP A 125 -10.48 1.37 -11.06
C ASP A 125 -9.65 2.48 -10.42
N THR A 126 -10.08 3.01 -9.26
CA THR A 126 -9.32 4.02 -8.49
C THR A 126 -7.98 3.45 -8.03
N GLY A 127 -7.98 2.23 -7.48
CA GLY A 127 -6.75 1.56 -7.06
C GLY A 127 -5.87 1.13 -8.24
N MET A 128 -6.48 0.67 -9.34
CA MET A 128 -5.77 0.29 -10.56
C MET A 128 -5.11 1.51 -11.23
N PHE A 129 -5.83 2.63 -11.33
CA PHE A 129 -5.31 3.88 -11.89
C PHE A 129 -4.17 4.44 -11.03
N GLN A 130 -4.32 4.41 -9.70
CA GLN A 130 -3.27 4.82 -8.77
C GLN A 130 -2.01 3.95 -8.93
N ALA A 131 -2.16 2.63 -8.98
CA ALA A 131 -1.05 1.70 -9.16
C ALA A 131 -0.35 1.90 -10.52
N MET A 132 -1.11 2.08 -11.60
CA MET A 132 -0.58 2.39 -12.93
C MET A 132 0.20 3.71 -12.92
N SER A 133 -0.36 4.75 -12.30
CA SER A 133 0.30 6.06 -12.19
C SER A 133 1.59 6.00 -11.36
N ASP A 134 1.60 5.23 -10.27
CA ASP A 134 2.81 4.95 -9.47
C ASP A 134 3.84 4.19 -10.30
N SER A 135 3.41 3.15 -11.02
CA SER A 135 4.26 2.34 -11.90
C SER A 135 4.98 3.23 -12.93
N VAL A 136 4.24 4.07 -13.66
CA VAL A 136 4.82 5.02 -14.64
C VAL A 136 5.80 5.96 -13.95
N PHE A 137 5.43 6.56 -12.82
CA PHE A 137 6.25 7.55 -12.14
C PHE A 137 7.58 6.99 -11.63
N PHE A 138 7.53 5.88 -10.87
CA PHE A 138 8.74 5.26 -10.33
C PHE A 138 9.60 4.62 -11.41
N ASN A 139 9.02 3.96 -12.42
CA ASN A 139 9.80 3.40 -13.52
C ASN A 139 10.48 4.49 -14.36
N SER A 140 9.83 5.63 -14.61
CA SER A 140 10.46 6.74 -15.33
C SER A 140 11.66 7.29 -14.57
N MET A 141 11.52 7.51 -13.27
CA MET A 141 12.65 7.94 -12.43
C MET A 141 13.76 6.89 -12.34
N ALA A 142 13.40 5.61 -12.16
CA ALA A 142 14.38 4.52 -12.09
C ALA A 142 15.17 4.39 -13.41
N TRP A 143 14.52 4.57 -14.56
CA TRP A 143 15.21 4.63 -15.85
C TRP A 143 16.23 5.77 -15.91
N VAL A 144 15.88 6.98 -15.45
CA VAL A 144 16.85 8.10 -15.42
C VAL A 144 18.01 7.79 -14.46
N ILE A 145 17.73 7.22 -13.28
CA ILE A 145 18.75 6.88 -12.26
C ILE A 145 19.72 5.80 -12.78
N THR A 146 19.20 4.70 -13.33
CA THR A 146 20.02 3.51 -13.65
C THR A 146 20.48 3.45 -15.09
N GLY A 147 19.77 4.10 -16.02
CA GLY A 147 19.92 3.92 -17.47
C GLY A 147 19.39 2.57 -17.99
N ASP A 148 18.66 1.80 -17.18
CA ASP A 148 18.10 0.51 -17.59
C ASP A 148 16.76 0.69 -18.32
N ASP A 149 16.77 0.45 -19.64
CA ASP A 149 15.60 0.59 -20.52
C ASP A 149 14.44 -0.36 -20.17
N THR A 150 14.65 -1.35 -19.31
CA THR A 150 13.54 -2.17 -18.75
C THR A 150 12.52 -1.29 -18.05
N TYR A 151 12.97 -0.30 -17.28
CA TYR A 151 12.07 0.59 -16.55
C TYR A 151 11.29 1.50 -17.52
N ALA A 152 11.95 2.10 -18.52
CA ALA A 152 11.25 2.87 -19.55
C ALA A 152 10.23 2.02 -20.31
N SER A 153 10.57 0.76 -20.61
CA SER A 153 9.67 -0.19 -21.29
C SER A 153 8.44 -0.53 -20.45
N ASN A 154 8.61 -0.68 -19.13
CA ASN A 154 7.49 -0.90 -18.21
C ASN A 154 6.54 0.31 -18.23
N ALA A 155 7.07 1.53 -18.08
CA ALA A 155 6.25 2.73 -18.10
C ALA A 155 5.52 2.92 -19.44
N ALA A 156 6.21 2.69 -20.56
CA ALA A 156 5.60 2.74 -21.90
C ALA A 156 4.44 1.73 -22.05
N LYS A 157 4.61 0.51 -21.52
CA LYS A 157 3.58 -0.53 -21.53
C LYS A 157 2.34 -0.11 -20.74
N GLU A 158 2.52 0.47 -19.55
CA GLU A 158 1.43 0.96 -18.71
C GLU A 158 0.61 2.04 -19.42
N ILE A 159 1.30 3.01 -20.05
CA ILE A 159 0.65 4.04 -20.85
C ILE A 159 -0.13 3.44 -22.03
N ASN A 160 0.48 2.50 -22.76
CA ASN A 160 -0.19 1.84 -23.87
C ASN A 160 -1.46 1.11 -23.40
N THR A 161 -1.35 0.30 -22.35
CA THR A 161 -2.47 -0.48 -21.81
C THR A 161 -3.60 0.40 -21.30
N TRP A 162 -3.30 1.49 -20.58
CA TRP A 162 -4.37 2.29 -19.98
C TRP A 162 -5.03 3.28 -20.95
N PHE A 163 -4.28 3.82 -21.92
CA PHE A 163 -4.76 4.98 -22.70
C PHE A 163 -4.91 4.71 -24.20
N ILE A 164 -4.23 3.71 -24.78
CA ILE A 164 -4.04 3.64 -26.24
C ILE A 164 -4.56 2.32 -26.81
N ASP A 165 -4.22 1.19 -26.20
CA ASP A 165 -4.56 -0.14 -26.71
C ASP A 165 -6.09 -0.29 -26.79
N PRO A 166 -6.67 -0.52 -27.98
CA PRO A 166 -8.12 -0.62 -28.15
C PRO A 166 -8.77 -1.76 -27.34
N ALA A 167 -8.01 -2.76 -26.91
CA ALA A 167 -8.52 -3.86 -26.09
C ALA A 167 -8.57 -3.54 -24.59
N THR A 168 -7.84 -2.51 -24.13
CA THR A 168 -7.64 -2.26 -22.70
C THR A 168 -7.78 -0.80 -22.26
N SER A 169 -7.79 0.15 -23.20
CA SER A 169 -7.80 1.58 -22.93
C SER A 169 -9.06 2.06 -22.21
N MET A 170 -8.92 3.09 -21.39
CA MET A 170 -10.02 3.76 -20.72
C MET A 170 -10.75 4.71 -21.69
N THR A 171 -12.08 4.77 -21.67
CA THR A 171 -12.81 5.84 -22.35
C THR A 171 -12.45 7.19 -21.70
N PRO A 172 -12.11 8.27 -22.44
CA PRO A 172 -11.59 9.53 -21.88
C PRO A 172 -12.67 10.39 -21.20
N ASN A 173 -13.33 9.86 -20.17
CA ASN A 173 -14.30 10.57 -19.32
C ASN A 173 -14.46 9.86 -17.96
N LEU A 174 -15.13 10.54 -17.01
CA LEU A 174 -15.45 9.99 -15.68
C LEU A 174 -16.96 10.00 -15.39
N ASN A 175 -17.76 9.70 -16.42
CA ASN A 175 -19.22 9.73 -16.29
C ASN A 175 -19.77 8.75 -15.24
N TYR A 176 -18.99 7.74 -14.84
CA TYR A 176 -19.35 6.73 -13.83
C TYR A 176 -18.33 6.64 -12.69
N ALA A 177 -17.57 7.69 -12.45
CA ALA A 177 -16.70 7.77 -11.28
C ALA A 177 -17.48 8.15 -10.02
N GLN A 178 -17.14 7.52 -8.90
CA GLN A 178 -17.77 7.66 -7.60
C GLN A 178 -19.29 7.56 -7.64
N VAL A 179 -19.84 6.59 -8.38
CA VAL A 179 -21.29 6.36 -8.44
C VAL A 179 -21.84 6.10 -7.03
N LYS A 180 -22.99 6.72 -6.75
CA LYS A 180 -23.78 6.44 -5.56
C LYS A 180 -24.61 5.18 -5.82
N ARG A 181 -24.32 4.11 -5.09
CA ARG A 181 -25.12 2.87 -5.14
C ARG A 181 -26.53 3.09 -4.55
N GLY A 182 -27.43 2.14 -4.80
CA GLY A 182 -28.82 2.23 -4.36
C GLY A 182 -29.79 2.45 -5.53
N PRO A 183 -31.11 2.52 -5.25
CA PRO A 183 -32.11 2.85 -6.27
C PRO A 183 -31.89 4.26 -6.84
N GLY A 184 -32.22 4.43 -8.12
CA GLY A 184 -32.10 5.70 -8.83
C GLY A 184 -31.01 5.72 -9.88
N SER A 185 -30.59 6.93 -10.28
CA SER A 185 -29.59 7.13 -11.35
C SER A 185 -28.25 6.52 -10.96
N GLN A 186 -27.63 5.81 -11.91
CA GLN A 186 -26.32 5.18 -11.75
C GLN A 186 -25.20 5.99 -12.43
N ILE A 187 -25.38 7.31 -12.57
CA ILE A 187 -24.32 8.21 -13.04
C ILE A 187 -23.32 8.51 -11.92
N GLY A 188 -22.13 8.93 -12.30
CA GLY A 188 -21.08 9.38 -11.40
C GLY A 188 -21.40 10.68 -10.68
N GLN A 189 -20.45 11.14 -9.88
CA GLN A 189 -20.53 12.40 -9.13
C GLN A 189 -19.39 13.33 -9.54
N HIS A 190 -19.56 14.63 -9.31
CA HIS A 190 -18.51 15.61 -9.60
C HIS A 190 -17.19 15.26 -8.88
N THR A 191 -17.28 14.79 -7.64
CA THR A 191 -16.12 14.33 -6.84
C THR A 191 -15.36 13.17 -7.48
N GLY A 192 -15.96 12.47 -8.46
CA GLY A 192 -15.33 11.41 -9.24
C GLY A 192 -14.12 11.86 -10.05
N VAL A 193 -13.97 13.15 -10.35
CA VAL A 193 -12.75 13.71 -10.95
C VAL A 193 -11.52 13.45 -10.07
N LEU A 194 -11.68 13.40 -8.73
CA LEU A 194 -10.60 13.10 -7.78
C LEU A 194 -10.02 11.71 -7.92
N ASP A 195 -10.70 10.79 -8.60
CA ASP A 195 -10.19 9.45 -8.83
C ASP A 195 -8.95 9.45 -9.73
N LEU A 196 -8.81 10.46 -10.60
CA LEU A 196 -7.65 10.67 -11.47
C LEU A 196 -6.72 11.77 -10.97
N LYS A 197 -6.81 12.15 -9.68
CA LYS A 197 -5.96 13.19 -9.06
C LYS A 197 -4.46 13.01 -9.29
N CYS A 198 -3.96 11.79 -9.46
CA CYS A 198 -2.54 11.53 -9.64
C CYS A 198 -2.06 11.73 -11.09
N MET A 199 -2.84 12.43 -11.91
CA MET A 199 -2.48 12.66 -13.30
C MET A 199 -1.26 13.56 -13.48
N SER A 200 -1.04 14.56 -12.62
CA SER A 200 0.18 15.38 -12.67
C SER A 200 1.44 14.53 -12.41
N LYS A 201 1.32 13.54 -11.51
CA LYS A 201 2.40 12.57 -11.23
C LYS A 201 2.70 11.71 -12.44
N LEU A 202 1.66 11.23 -13.12
CA LEU A 202 1.79 10.48 -14.37
C LEU A 202 2.47 11.33 -15.47
N VAL A 203 2.03 12.58 -15.64
CA VAL A 203 2.62 13.53 -16.61
C VAL A 203 4.10 13.74 -16.33
N SER A 204 4.51 13.86 -15.06
CA SER A 204 5.92 14.00 -14.70
C SER A 204 6.77 12.84 -15.22
N GLY A 205 6.31 11.60 -15.03
CA GLY A 205 6.99 10.41 -15.56
C GLY A 205 7.05 10.40 -17.08
N VAL A 206 5.92 10.70 -17.73
CA VAL A 206 5.85 10.81 -19.20
C VAL A 206 6.83 11.85 -19.75
N LEU A 207 6.90 13.04 -19.14
CA LEU A 207 7.82 14.09 -19.57
C LEU A 207 9.29 13.69 -19.37
N MET A 208 9.63 12.94 -18.31
CA MET A 208 10.99 12.40 -18.15
C MET A 208 11.36 11.46 -19.30
N LEU A 209 10.46 10.54 -19.68
CA LEU A 209 10.70 9.61 -20.80
C LEU A 209 10.78 10.35 -22.14
N ARG A 210 9.83 11.27 -22.38
CA ARG A 210 9.76 12.09 -23.60
C ARG A 210 10.99 12.96 -23.76
N ASN A 211 11.29 13.81 -22.78
CA ASN A 211 12.37 14.79 -22.87
C ASN A 211 13.76 14.12 -22.74
N GLY A 212 13.83 13.00 -22.02
CA GLY A 212 15.02 12.15 -21.95
C GLY A 212 15.28 11.33 -23.20
N SER A 213 14.37 11.34 -24.19
CA SER A 213 14.46 10.54 -25.42
C SER A 213 14.61 9.03 -25.14
N ALA A 214 13.84 8.52 -24.17
CA ALA A 214 13.85 7.11 -23.82
C ALA A 214 13.49 6.25 -25.05
N PRO A 215 14.26 5.19 -25.41
CA PRO A 215 13.99 4.39 -26.60
C PRO A 215 12.59 3.77 -26.66
N ALA A 216 12.01 3.44 -25.50
CA ALA A 216 10.66 2.90 -25.38
C ALA A 216 9.55 3.95 -25.59
N TRP A 217 9.86 5.25 -25.51
CA TRP A 217 8.90 6.34 -25.72
C TRP A 217 8.85 6.72 -27.21
N THR A 218 8.07 5.96 -27.98
CA THR A 218 7.95 6.15 -29.43
C THR A 218 7.02 7.31 -29.79
N GLY A 219 7.15 7.83 -31.02
CA GLY A 219 6.23 8.86 -31.54
C GLY A 219 4.78 8.38 -31.67
N GLU A 220 4.56 7.08 -31.89
CA GLU A 220 3.22 6.47 -31.90
C GLU A 220 2.60 6.48 -30.50
N LEU A 221 3.38 6.11 -29.48
CA LEU A 221 2.94 6.14 -28.09
C LEU A 221 2.61 7.58 -27.65
N ASP A 222 3.47 8.54 -28.01
CA ASP A 222 3.28 9.96 -27.68
C ASP A 222 2.01 10.53 -28.32
N SER A 223 1.83 10.31 -29.61
CA SER A 223 0.66 10.80 -30.36
C SER A 223 -0.64 10.11 -29.93
N GLY A 224 -0.60 8.81 -29.63
CA GLY A 224 -1.72 8.07 -29.05
C GLY A 224 -2.17 8.64 -27.71
N LEU A 225 -1.22 8.87 -26.79
CA LEU A 225 -1.53 9.48 -25.49
C LEU A 225 -2.07 10.90 -25.63
N LYS A 226 -1.47 11.74 -26.49
CA LYS A 226 -1.96 13.10 -26.76
C LYS A 226 -3.39 13.09 -27.30
N THR A 227 -3.74 12.12 -28.14
CA THR A 227 -5.11 11.97 -28.67
C THR A 227 -6.12 11.68 -27.55
N TRP A 228 -5.78 10.75 -26.67
CA TRP A 228 -6.61 10.46 -25.50
C TRP A 228 -6.75 11.68 -24.59
N VAL A 229 -5.63 12.35 -24.29
CA VAL A 229 -5.59 13.52 -23.40
C VAL A 229 -6.40 14.69 -23.96
N ASN A 230 -6.31 14.99 -25.26
CA ASN A 230 -7.13 16.03 -25.88
C ASN A 230 -8.63 15.73 -25.74
N SER A 231 -9.03 14.46 -25.89
CA SER A 231 -10.42 14.05 -25.69
C SER A 231 -10.85 14.22 -24.23
N TYR A 232 -9.99 13.85 -23.28
CA TYR A 232 -10.27 13.98 -21.85
C TYR A 232 -10.29 15.45 -21.38
N ILE A 233 -9.40 16.31 -21.88
CA ILE A 233 -9.45 17.77 -21.66
C ILE A 233 -10.79 18.33 -22.16
N GLY A 234 -11.24 17.90 -23.34
CA GLY A 234 -12.55 18.25 -23.87
C GLY A 234 -13.68 17.91 -22.89
N TRP A 235 -13.68 16.68 -22.35
CA TRP A 235 -14.65 16.29 -21.32
C TRP A 235 -14.49 17.12 -20.03
N LEU A 236 -13.26 17.29 -19.53
CA LEU A 236 -12.95 17.97 -18.27
C LEU A 236 -13.35 19.46 -18.27
N THR A 237 -13.39 20.08 -19.43
CA THR A 237 -13.69 21.51 -19.59
C THR A 237 -15.13 21.81 -20.02
N THR A 238 -15.93 20.79 -20.34
CA THR A 238 -17.30 20.98 -20.86
C THR A 238 -18.37 20.18 -20.13
N ASN A 239 -18.02 19.04 -19.51
CA ASN A 239 -19.00 18.19 -18.84
C ASN A 239 -19.43 18.80 -17.49
N GLU A 240 -20.73 18.73 -17.21
CA GLU A 240 -21.31 19.30 -15.98
C GLU A 240 -20.69 18.72 -14.69
N LEU A 241 -20.38 17.42 -14.65
CA LEU A 241 -19.73 16.81 -13.48
C LEU A 241 -18.33 17.42 -13.25
N ALA A 242 -17.57 17.62 -14.33
CA ALA A 242 -16.24 18.20 -14.24
C ALA A 242 -16.27 19.68 -13.86
N LEU A 243 -17.23 20.44 -14.41
CA LEU A 243 -17.41 21.87 -14.10
C LEU A 243 -17.89 22.10 -12.67
N GLN A 244 -18.71 21.19 -12.11
CA GLN A 244 -19.07 21.20 -10.70
C GLN A 244 -17.84 20.96 -9.82
N GLU A 245 -16.96 20.04 -10.20
CA GLU A 245 -15.73 19.78 -9.43
C GLU A 245 -14.75 20.95 -9.50
N LYS A 246 -14.61 21.61 -10.66
CA LYS A 246 -13.81 22.83 -10.81
C LYS A 246 -14.16 23.89 -9.76
N ALA A 247 -15.43 24.00 -9.39
CA ALA A 247 -15.90 24.94 -8.37
C ALA A 247 -15.64 24.47 -6.92
N ALA A 248 -15.36 23.18 -6.70
CA ALA A 248 -15.32 22.55 -5.38
C ALA A 248 -13.90 22.19 -4.90
N THR A 249 -12.97 21.87 -5.80
CA THR A 249 -11.68 21.25 -5.44
C THR A 249 -10.46 21.93 -6.06
N ASN A 250 -9.30 21.66 -5.48
CA ASN A 250 -7.99 22.11 -5.96
C ASN A 250 -7.32 21.14 -6.97
N PHE A 251 -7.69 19.85 -6.98
CA PHE A 251 -7.11 18.84 -7.88
C PHE A 251 -7.56 18.97 -9.35
N TYR A 252 -8.70 19.60 -9.61
CA TYR A 252 -9.13 19.88 -10.98
C TYR A 252 -8.06 20.65 -11.76
N PHE A 253 -7.50 21.69 -11.13
CA PHE A 253 -6.57 22.61 -11.78
C PHE A 253 -5.21 21.97 -12.05
N ASN A 254 -4.63 21.23 -11.08
CA ASN A 254 -3.36 20.54 -11.32
C ASN A 254 -3.50 19.41 -12.35
N GLN A 255 -4.64 18.72 -12.39
CA GLN A 255 -4.92 17.73 -13.41
C GLN A 255 -5.02 18.38 -14.80
N LEU A 256 -5.86 19.41 -14.96
CA LEU A 256 -6.03 20.09 -16.24
C LEU A 256 -4.71 20.71 -16.74
N ALA A 257 -4.01 21.46 -15.88
CA ALA A 257 -2.77 22.13 -16.27
C ALA A 257 -1.65 21.16 -16.65
N ALA A 258 -1.50 20.04 -15.91
CA ALA A 258 -0.52 19.02 -16.27
C ALA A 258 -0.87 18.33 -17.60
N LEU A 259 -2.15 18.08 -17.86
CA LEU A 259 -2.59 17.51 -19.13
C LEU A 259 -2.39 18.48 -20.31
N GLN A 260 -2.62 19.78 -20.10
CA GLN A 260 -2.32 20.82 -21.08
C GLN A 260 -0.82 20.85 -21.42
N ILE A 261 0.06 20.77 -20.42
CA ILE A 261 1.50 20.61 -20.65
C ILE A 261 1.81 19.36 -21.48
N LEU A 262 1.17 18.23 -21.20
CA LEU A 262 1.40 16.98 -21.93
C LEU A 262 1.08 17.11 -23.42
N VAL A 263 0.08 17.91 -23.79
CA VAL A 263 -0.29 18.20 -25.19
C VAL A 263 0.37 19.48 -25.73
N ASP A 264 1.44 19.94 -25.08
CA ASP A 264 2.25 21.11 -25.44
C ASP A 264 1.51 22.47 -25.36
N ASP A 265 0.37 22.54 -24.68
CA ASP A 265 -0.39 23.77 -24.39
C ASP A 265 0.08 24.44 -23.08
N THR A 266 1.32 24.92 -23.06
CA THR A 266 1.90 25.59 -21.87
C THR A 266 1.22 26.92 -21.55
N ALA A 267 0.70 27.63 -22.56
CA ALA A 267 -0.04 28.88 -22.38
C ALA A 267 -1.39 28.64 -21.68
N GLY A 268 -2.13 27.60 -22.11
CA GLY A 268 -3.36 27.18 -21.45
C GLY A 268 -3.10 26.67 -20.03
N ALA A 269 -2.04 25.90 -19.81
CA ALA A 269 -1.64 25.46 -18.48
C ALA A 269 -1.37 26.64 -17.54
N LYS A 270 -0.64 27.66 -18.01
CA LYS A 270 -0.41 28.89 -17.24
C LYS A 270 -1.71 29.59 -16.85
N LYS A 271 -2.65 29.73 -17.80
CA LYS A 271 -3.97 30.32 -17.53
C LYS A 271 -4.76 29.51 -16.50
N THR A 272 -4.75 28.18 -16.59
CA THR A 272 -5.41 27.29 -15.62
C THR A 272 -4.84 27.49 -14.21
N ILE A 273 -3.51 27.58 -14.07
CA ILE A 273 -2.89 27.82 -12.76
C ILE A 273 -3.21 29.22 -12.23
N GLN A 274 -3.19 30.25 -13.08
CA GLN A 274 -3.61 31.60 -12.69
C GLN A 274 -5.05 31.61 -12.17
N GLU A 275 -5.97 30.93 -12.87
CA GLU A 275 -7.37 30.81 -12.44
C GLU A 275 -7.50 30.17 -11.05
N TYR A 276 -6.69 29.15 -10.74
CA TYR A 276 -6.67 28.56 -9.40
C TYR A 276 -6.24 29.56 -8.32
N PHE A 277 -5.11 30.24 -8.53
CA PHE A 277 -4.52 31.15 -7.55
C PHE A 277 -5.32 32.46 -7.37
N GLU A 278 -6.01 32.92 -8.41
CA GLU A 278 -6.91 34.07 -8.38
C GLU A 278 -8.31 33.71 -7.84
N GLY A 279 -8.72 32.44 -7.98
CA GLY A 279 -10.03 31.94 -7.58
C GLY A 279 -10.00 31.23 -6.22
N ILE A 280 -10.18 29.91 -6.22
CA ILE A 280 -10.43 29.13 -5.00
C ILE A 280 -9.28 29.21 -3.99
N TYR A 281 -8.02 29.39 -4.43
CA TYR A 281 -6.88 29.57 -3.52
C TYR A 281 -7.09 30.75 -2.56
N GLN A 282 -7.72 31.84 -3.02
CA GLN A 282 -7.94 33.04 -2.21
C GLN A 282 -8.77 32.78 -0.96
N GLY A 283 -9.65 31.79 -0.99
CA GLY A 283 -10.45 31.34 0.17
C GLY A 283 -9.87 30.11 0.88
N GLN A 284 -8.83 29.49 0.33
CA GLN A 284 -8.15 28.36 0.95
C GLN A 284 -7.21 28.86 2.06
N ILE A 285 -6.82 27.98 2.98
CA ILE A 285 -6.01 28.34 4.17
C ILE A 285 -6.81 29.22 5.17
N SER A 286 -8.09 28.87 5.36
CA SER A 286 -8.93 29.37 6.45
C SER A 286 -9.07 28.31 7.55
N PRO A 287 -9.23 28.66 8.85
CA PRO A 287 -9.45 27.69 9.93
C PRO A 287 -10.66 26.75 9.74
N LEU A 288 -11.53 27.03 8.77
CA LEU A 288 -12.76 26.28 8.51
C LEU A 288 -12.56 24.87 7.93
N GLU A 289 -11.39 24.54 7.38
CA GLU A 289 -11.04 23.17 6.95
C GLU A 289 -10.96 22.14 8.11
N THR A 290 -11.17 22.59 9.36
CA THR A 290 -11.17 21.75 10.56
C THR A 290 -12.49 21.02 10.85
N ALA A 291 -13.56 21.29 10.11
CA ALA A 291 -14.89 20.72 10.39
C ALA A 291 -15.10 19.28 9.88
N ARG A 292 -14.12 18.70 9.18
CA ARG A 292 -14.22 17.36 8.59
C ARG A 292 -13.86 16.25 9.57
N THR A 293 -14.35 15.03 9.33
CA THR A 293 -14.12 13.88 10.22
C THR A 293 -12.67 13.37 10.22
N ARG A 294 -11.84 13.83 9.28
CA ARG A 294 -10.43 13.46 9.08
C ARG A 294 -9.52 14.68 8.87
N PRO A 295 -9.39 15.57 9.86
CA PRO A 295 -8.79 16.88 9.66
C PRO A 295 -7.27 16.84 9.45
N TYR A 296 -6.55 15.78 9.88
CA TYR A 296 -5.11 15.67 9.58
C TYR A 296 -4.91 15.36 8.09
N HIS A 297 -5.61 14.33 7.59
CA HIS A 297 -5.60 13.96 6.18
C HIS A 297 -5.96 15.13 5.26
N TYR A 298 -7.08 15.81 5.52
CA TYR A 298 -7.53 16.90 4.63
C TYR A 298 -6.56 18.09 4.60
N ARG A 299 -5.84 18.38 5.69
CA ARG A 299 -4.77 19.39 5.67
C ARG A 299 -3.61 18.97 4.79
N ALA A 300 -3.10 17.75 4.96
CA ALA A 300 -2.00 17.23 4.14
C ALA A 300 -2.40 17.14 2.66
N TYR A 301 -3.65 16.74 2.39
CA TYR A 301 -4.19 16.56 1.05
C TYR A 301 -4.42 17.89 0.32
N ASN A 302 -4.95 18.90 1.01
CA ASN A 302 -5.11 20.24 0.46
C ASN A 302 -3.74 20.89 0.19
N LEU A 303 -2.79 20.74 1.12
CA LEU A 303 -1.44 21.24 0.97
C LEU A 303 -0.70 20.60 -0.21
N ALA A 304 -0.86 19.29 -0.43
CA ALA A 304 -0.29 18.60 -1.58
C ALA A 304 -0.78 19.19 -2.91
N ALA A 305 -2.08 19.48 -3.04
CA ALA A 305 -2.60 20.09 -4.26
C ALA A 305 -2.13 21.54 -4.46
N MET A 306 -2.00 22.34 -3.39
CA MET A 306 -1.41 23.70 -3.47
C MET A 306 0.02 23.65 -3.98
N ILE A 307 0.84 22.75 -3.42
CA ILE A 307 2.24 22.54 -3.81
C ILE A 307 2.34 22.11 -5.27
N VAL A 308 1.53 21.15 -5.71
CA VAL A 308 1.54 20.70 -7.11
C VAL A 308 1.13 21.83 -8.06
N ASN A 309 0.09 22.62 -7.73
CA ASN A 309 -0.28 23.79 -8.54
C ASN A 309 0.85 24.83 -8.61
N ALA A 310 1.57 25.07 -7.51
CA ALA A 310 2.71 25.99 -7.49
C ALA A 310 3.88 25.49 -8.35
N ARG A 311 4.21 24.19 -8.27
CA ARG A 311 5.25 23.56 -9.11
C ARG A 311 4.91 23.61 -10.61
N ILE A 312 3.64 23.34 -10.96
CA ILE A 312 3.18 23.47 -12.35
C ILE A 312 3.28 24.94 -12.79
N GLY A 313 2.87 25.88 -11.93
CA GLY A 313 3.03 27.31 -12.16
C GLY A 313 4.47 27.70 -12.48
N GLU A 314 5.41 27.30 -11.64
CA GLU A 314 6.84 27.54 -11.83
C GLU A 314 7.33 27.00 -13.18
N TYR A 315 6.97 25.76 -13.53
CA TYR A 315 7.32 25.15 -14.82
C TYR A 315 6.82 25.95 -16.03
N VAL A 316 5.64 26.56 -15.94
CA VAL A 316 5.06 27.41 -17.01
C VAL A 316 5.37 28.90 -16.85
N GLY A 317 6.34 29.25 -15.99
CA GLY A 317 6.79 30.63 -15.78
C GLY A 317 5.76 31.51 -15.08
N TYR A 318 5.07 30.97 -14.07
CA TYR A 318 4.20 31.68 -13.14
C TYR A 318 4.59 31.33 -11.70
N ASP A 319 5.34 32.22 -11.06
CA ASP A 319 5.73 32.04 -9.65
C ASP A 319 4.51 32.26 -8.75
N ALA A 320 4.00 31.15 -8.22
CA ALA A 320 2.85 31.16 -7.33
C ALA A 320 3.21 30.93 -5.86
N TRP A 321 4.46 30.61 -5.55
CA TRP A 321 4.87 30.23 -4.19
C TRP A 321 4.67 31.39 -3.21
N GLN A 322 4.99 32.61 -3.62
CA GLN A 322 4.87 33.79 -2.77
C GLN A 322 3.46 34.43 -2.76
N LEU A 323 2.50 33.84 -3.48
CA LEU A 323 1.14 34.38 -3.53
C LEU A 323 0.42 34.18 -2.20
N LYS A 324 -0.27 35.23 -1.79
CA LYS A 324 -1.05 35.25 -0.56
C LYS A 324 -2.53 35.03 -0.84
N THR A 325 -3.20 34.37 0.10
CA THR A 325 -4.66 34.31 0.15
C THR A 325 -5.23 35.65 0.61
N LYS A 326 -6.55 35.80 0.60
CA LYS A 326 -7.23 37.01 1.10
C LYS A 326 -6.91 37.33 2.56
N ASP A 327 -6.58 36.30 3.35
CA ASP A 327 -6.24 36.40 4.77
C ASP A 327 -4.72 36.58 4.98
N GLY A 328 -3.95 36.75 3.89
CA GLY A 328 -2.52 37.05 3.93
C GLY A 328 -1.60 35.84 4.11
N ALA A 329 -2.14 34.62 4.08
CA ALA A 329 -1.39 33.38 4.28
C ALA A 329 -0.76 32.86 2.98
N THR A 330 0.40 32.23 3.10
CA THR A 330 1.12 31.54 2.01
C THR A 330 1.03 30.01 2.15
N ILE A 331 1.53 29.27 1.15
CA ILE A 331 1.69 27.81 1.23
C ILE A 331 2.61 27.43 2.41
N GLN A 332 3.65 28.22 2.69
CA GLN A 332 4.52 28.00 3.85
C GLN A 332 3.74 28.14 5.17
N ASP A 333 2.87 29.14 5.29
CA ASP A 333 2.03 29.33 6.49
C ASP A 333 1.07 28.15 6.70
N ALA A 334 0.46 27.65 5.63
CA ALA A 334 -0.39 26.45 5.69
C ALA A 334 0.39 25.22 6.18
N CYS A 335 1.61 25.00 5.68
CA CYS A 335 2.48 23.91 6.12
C CYS A 335 2.89 24.07 7.58
N ASN A 336 3.32 25.27 7.98
CA ASN A 336 3.69 25.58 9.36
C ASN A 336 2.54 25.31 10.33
N TYR A 337 1.32 25.69 9.93
CA TYR A 337 0.13 25.41 10.71
C TYR A 337 -0.16 23.89 10.77
N ALA A 338 -0.08 23.18 9.65
CA ALA A 338 -0.28 21.72 9.62
C ALA A 338 0.71 20.97 10.52
N MET A 339 1.97 21.38 10.56
CA MET A 339 3.03 20.78 11.40
C MET A 339 2.78 20.91 12.91
N THR A 340 1.85 21.78 13.34
CA THR A 340 1.48 21.93 14.76
C THR A 340 0.56 20.81 15.27
N PHE A 341 0.03 19.99 14.37
CA PHE A 341 -0.85 18.87 14.68
C PHE A 341 -0.12 17.53 14.55
N THR A 342 -0.64 16.51 15.21
CA THR A 342 -0.22 15.12 15.02
C THR A 342 -1.40 14.27 14.56
N ALA A 343 -1.15 13.27 13.72
CA ALA A 343 -2.22 12.40 13.25
C ALA A 343 -2.92 11.64 14.40
N ALA A 344 -2.22 11.42 15.51
CA ALA A 344 -2.80 10.80 16.72
C ALA A 344 -3.93 11.66 17.35
N GLN A 345 -3.87 12.99 17.26
CA GLN A 345 -4.89 13.88 17.82
C GLN A 345 -6.28 13.69 17.17
N SER A 346 -6.32 13.22 15.92
CA SER A 346 -7.55 12.93 15.18
C SER A 346 -7.80 11.43 14.94
N ASN A 347 -7.07 10.54 15.63
CA ASN A 347 -7.12 9.08 15.42
C ASN A 347 -6.72 8.62 14.01
N GLU A 348 -5.80 9.35 13.38
CA GLU A 348 -5.33 9.14 12.00
C GLU A 348 -3.87 8.65 11.95
N THR A 349 -3.33 8.02 13.00
CA THR A 349 -1.90 7.65 13.10
C THR A 349 -1.32 6.92 11.87
N SER A 350 -2.13 6.15 11.13
CA SER A 350 -1.71 5.50 9.88
C SER A 350 -1.47 6.44 8.70
N TYR A 351 -1.83 7.71 8.82
CA TYR A 351 -1.76 8.74 7.79
C TYR A 351 -0.71 9.82 8.11
N ASP A 352 0.08 9.67 9.18
CA ASP A 352 1.07 10.66 9.62
C ASP A 352 2.02 11.06 8.48
N ALA A 353 2.44 10.07 7.68
CA ALA A 353 3.33 10.21 6.54
C ALA A 353 2.77 11.03 5.35
N GLU A 354 1.46 11.30 5.29
CA GLU A 354 0.88 12.11 4.21
C GLU A 354 1.40 13.55 4.23
N LEU A 355 1.84 14.06 5.39
CA LEU A 355 2.35 15.42 5.51
C LEU A 355 3.83 15.56 5.13
N TYR A 356 4.60 14.46 5.15
CA TYR A 356 6.06 14.48 5.02
C TYR A 356 6.57 15.06 3.70
N PRO A 357 6.10 14.61 2.52
CA PRO A 357 6.54 15.19 1.24
C PRO A 357 6.19 16.68 1.13
N ASN A 358 5.07 17.11 1.70
CA ASN A 358 4.67 18.52 1.68
C ASN A 358 5.63 19.39 2.50
N VAL A 359 6.06 18.88 3.67
CA VAL A 359 7.06 19.56 4.52
C VAL A 359 8.41 19.63 3.82
N ALA A 360 8.83 18.57 3.15
CA ALA A 360 10.06 18.54 2.36
C ALA A 360 10.02 19.57 1.21
N ALA A 361 8.92 19.61 0.46
CA ALA A 361 8.72 20.58 -0.61
C ALA A 361 8.79 22.03 -0.12
N VAL A 362 8.12 22.34 1.00
CA VAL A 362 8.16 23.70 1.59
C VAL A 362 9.56 24.04 2.08
N ALA A 363 10.30 23.09 2.66
CA ALA A 363 11.67 23.30 3.09
C ALA A 363 12.60 23.60 1.90
N ALA A 364 12.43 22.89 0.78
CA ALA A 364 13.24 23.09 -0.43
C ALA A 364 13.01 24.47 -1.06
N ILE A 365 11.76 24.95 -1.08
CA ILE A 365 11.39 26.22 -1.72
C ILE A 365 11.65 27.43 -0.82
N TYR A 366 11.26 27.36 0.45
CA TYR A 366 11.33 28.51 1.36
C TYR A 366 12.59 28.52 2.24
N GLY A 367 13.40 27.47 2.16
CA GLY A 367 14.61 27.29 2.95
C GLY A 367 14.36 26.73 4.35
N ASP A 368 15.43 26.18 4.93
CA ASP A 368 15.43 25.51 6.23
C ASP A 368 16.68 25.86 7.06
N ALA A 369 17.00 27.15 7.16
CA ALA A 369 18.28 27.62 7.72
C ALA A 369 18.51 27.20 9.18
N ASP A 370 17.46 27.10 9.99
CA ASP A 370 17.51 26.65 11.39
C ASP A 370 17.24 25.14 11.56
N GLY A 371 16.98 24.44 10.46
CA GLY A 371 16.64 23.02 10.43
C GLY A 371 15.22 22.73 10.94
N LYS A 372 14.33 23.72 11.01
CA LYS A 372 12.93 23.55 11.45
C LYS A 372 12.23 22.36 10.76
N TYR A 373 12.30 22.28 9.44
CA TYR A 373 11.58 21.28 8.65
C TYR A 373 12.32 19.93 8.63
N SER A 374 13.63 19.94 8.37
CA SER A 374 14.45 18.72 8.34
C SER A 374 14.50 18.00 9.70
N LYS A 375 14.62 18.73 10.82
CA LYS A 375 14.53 18.12 12.16
C LYS A 375 13.12 17.60 12.46
N TRP A 376 12.08 18.29 11.99
CA TRP A 376 10.70 17.83 12.14
C TRP A 376 10.49 16.50 11.40
N LEU A 377 10.97 16.38 10.16
CA LEU A 377 10.94 15.14 9.37
C LEU A 377 11.74 14.03 10.05
N ALA A 378 13.00 14.29 10.41
CA ALA A 378 13.88 13.35 11.10
C ALA A 378 13.29 12.81 12.41
N SER A 379 12.48 13.62 13.12
CA SER A 379 11.84 13.20 14.37
C SER A 379 10.64 12.26 14.20
N ARG A 380 10.08 12.16 12.98
CA ARG A 380 8.81 11.46 12.69
C ARG A 380 8.95 10.34 11.66
N ASP A 381 9.87 10.49 10.74
CA ASP A 381 10.12 9.56 9.66
C ASP A 381 11.42 8.79 9.92
N ALA A 382 11.30 7.56 10.44
CA ALA A 382 12.44 6.68 10.69
C ALA A 382 13.21 6.29 9.42
N SER A 383 12.63 6.53 8.24
CA SER A 383 13.27 6.30 6.95
C SER A 383 13.85 7.56 6.33
N PHE A 384 13.67 8.76 6.90
CA PHE A 384 14.34 9.98 6.45
C PHE A 384 15.87 9.88 6.65
N PRO A 385 16.71 10.31 5.69
CA PRO A 385 16.41 10.92 4.37
C PRO A 385 16.21 9.93 3.20
N GLY A 386 16.01 8.63 3.45
CA GLY A 386 15.87 7.59 2.43
C GLY A 386 14.53 7.52 1.71
N GLN A 387 13.56 8.39 2.02
CA GLN A 387 12.29 8.43 1.29
C GLN A 387 12.46 9.03 -0.12
N PRO A 388 11.69 8.58 -1.14
CA PRO A 388 11.80 9.09 -2.50
C PRO A 388 11.73 10.61 -2.61
N TYR A 389 10.81 11.26 -1.87
CA TYR A 389 10.63 12.72 -1.91
C TYR A 389 11.90 13.50 -1.59
N PHE A 390 12.80 12.94 -0.78
CA PHE A 390 14.07 13.58 -0.46
C PHE A 390 14.96 13.78 -1.69
N LEU A 391 14.80 12.98 -2.75
CA LEU A 391 15.57 13.17 -3.98
C LEU A 391 15.17 14.45 -4.73
N TRP A 392 13.86 14.72 -4.87
CA TRP A 392 13.38 15.85 -5.67
C TRP A 392 13.09 17.11 -4.87
N ASP A 393 12.87 17.00 -3.57
CA ASP A 393 12.73 18.16 -2.68
C ASP A 393 14.10 18.64 -2.22
N GLN A 394 14.85 19.25 -3.13
CA GLN A 394 16.18 19.80 -2.88
C GLN A 394 16.23 21.30 -3.16
N PRO A 395 17.02 22.10 -2.41
CA PRO A 395 17.92 21.67 -1.32
C PRO A 395 17.20 21.34 -0.01
N LEU A 396 17.50 20.18 0.59
CA LEU A 396 16.97 19.79 1.91
C LEU A 396 18.06 19.10 2.74
N SER A 397 18.27 19.60 3.96
CA SER A 397 19.21 18.98 4.91
C SER A 397 18.73 17.59 5.31
N ASN A 398 19.66 16.63 5.38
CA ASN A 398 19.41 15.31 5.97
C ASN A 398 19.37 15.32 7.52
N ALA A 399 19.39 16.50 8.15
CA ALA A 399 19.47 16.67 9.60
C ALA A 399 20.67 15.94 10.26
N GLY A 400 21.75 15.71 9.52
CA GLY A 400 22.91 14.96 9.98
C GLY A 400 22.71 13.44 10.01
N LEU A 401 21.61 12.93 9.46
CA LEU A 401 21.33 11.49 9.37
C LEU A 401 21.87 10.89 8.06
N THR A 402 22.48 9.71 8.17
CA THR A 402 22.78 8.85 7.02
C THR A 402 21.59 7.91 6.79
N GLY A 403 21.05 7.86 5.56
CA GLY A 403 19.82 7.11 5.27
C GLY A 403 19.90 5.60 5.53
N ALA A 404 18.78 5.08 6.04
CA ALA A 404 18.41 3.72 6.45
C ALA A 404 18.90 3.23 7.85
N PRO A 405 18.04 2.52 8.61
CA PRO A 405 18.45 1.85 9.85
C PRO A 405 19.51 0.80 9.53
N ALA A 406 20.57 0.76 10.35
CA ALA A 406 21.62 -0.25 10.25
C ALA A 406 21.03 -1.66 10.16
N SER A 407 21.23 -2.30 9.02
CA SER A 407 21.37 -3.76 8.96
C SER A 407 22.47 -4.13 9.94
N GLY A 408 22.10 -4.60 11.13
CA GLY A 408 23.02 -5.17 12.11
C GLY A 408 23.67 -6.42 11.55
N GLY A 409 24.74 -6.24 10.79
CA GLY A 409 25.63 -7.29 10.32
C GLY A 409 27.03 -6.96 10.82
N ASN A 410 27.50 -7.71 11.83
CA ASN A 410 28.89 -7.70 12.26
C ASN A 410 29.83 -7.84 11.05
N SER A 411 30.48 -6.76 10.66
CA SER A 411 31.71 -6.81 9.87
C SER A 411 32.89 -6.57 10.80
N ASN A 412 33.32 -7.65 11.44
CA ASN A 412 34.73 -7.75 11.80
C ASN A 412 35.51 -7.92 10.49
N THR A 413 36.19 -6.88 10.04
CA THR A 413 37.38 -7.04 9.20
C THR A 413 38.49 -6.12 9.68
N PRO A 414 39.70 -6.66 9.94
CA PRO A 414 40.80 -5.88 10.49
C PRO A 414 41.38 -4.93 9.46
N ASN A 415 41.85 -3.80 9.98
CA ASN A 415 42.62 -2.78 9.30
C ASN A 415 43.97 -3.36 8.82
N THR A 416 44.30 -3.19 7.53
CA THR A 416 45.71 -3.11 7.10
C THR A 416 45.83 -2.28 5.82
N ALA A 417 46.69 -1.26 5.92
CA ALA A 417 47.06 -0.31 4.89
C ALA A 417 48.04 -0.91 3.85
N GLY A 418 48.15 -0.23 2.70
CA GLY A 418 49.42 -0.14 1.96
C GLY A 418 49.41 -0.56 0.48
N GLY A 419 49.42 0.43 -0.42
CA GLY A 419 50.53 0.63 -1.37
C GLY A 419 50.72 -0.32 -2.58
N ASN A 420 50.25 0.15 -3.73
CA ASN A 420 50.97 0.37 -5.00
C ASN A 420 51.58 -0.79 -5.85
N THR A 421 51.43 -0.59 -7.17
CA THR A 421 52.21 -1.06 -8.34
C THR A 421 52.11 -2.50 -8.88
N GLY A 422 51.87 -2.59 -10.20
CA GLY A 422 52.72 -3.40 -11.10
C GLY A 422 52.14 -4.60 -11.86
N SER A 423 51.59 -4.34 -13.05
CA SER A 423 51.90 -4.98 -14.36
C SER A 423 52.02 -6.51 -14.56
N ASN A 424 51.29 -6.96 -15.60
CA ASN A 424 51.60 -7.99 -16.62
C ASN A 424 51.34 -9.51 -16.42
N ASN A 425 50.79 -10.03 -17.53
CA ASN A 425 50.89 -11.37 -18.14
C ASN A 425 49.78 -12.42 -17.96
N ALA A 426 49.06 -12.55 -19.07
CA ALA A 426 48.35 -13.69 -19.66
C ALA A 426 48.69 -15.11 -19.18
N LYS A 427 47.65 -15.96 -19.15
CA LYS A 427 47.58 -17.22 -19.94
C LYS A 427 46.17 -17.84 -19.94
N GLN A 428 45.72 -18.19 -21.14
CA GLN A 428 44.59 -19.07 -21.44
C GLN A 428 44.89 -20.53 -21.07
N ALA A 429 43.87 -21.25 -20.61
CA ALA A 429 43.54 -22.67 -20.86
C ALA A 429 42.37 -23.02 -19.92
N GLY A 430 41.33 -23.77 -20.24
CA GLY A 430 40.99 -24.64 -21.35
C GLY A 430 39.73 -25.40 -20.92
N CYS A 431 38.79 -25.56 -21.82
CA CYS A 431 37.50 -26.22 -21.64
C CYS A 431 37.66 -27.73 -21.41
N LYS A 432 36.81 -28.36 -20.57
CA LYS A 432 36.18 -29.66 -20.89
C LYS A 432 34.98 -30.00 -19.99
N LYS A 433 33.92 -30.41 -20.69
CA LYS A 433 32.69 -31.05 -20.23
C LYS A 433 32.99 -32.44 -19.68
N ASP A 434 32.18 -32.90 -18.71
CA ASP A 434 31.74 -34.31 -18.67
C ASP A 434 30.33 -34.43 -18.08
N TYR A 435 29.45 -35.05 -18.86
CA TYR A 435 28.13 -35.52 -18.49
C TYR A 435 28.26 -36.94 -17.94
N ALA A 436 27.63 -37.25 -16.81
CA ALA A 436 27.32 -38.62 -16.41
C ALA A 436 25.85 -38.73 -16.02
N ARG A 437 25.11 -39.58 -16.76
CA ARG A 437 23.76 -40.08 -16.47
C ARG A 437 23.84 -41.34 -15.58
N LEU A 438 22.65 -41.79 -15.14
CA LEU A 438 22.27 -43.02 -14.40
C LEU A 438 22.27 -42.86 -12.86
N ALA A 439 21.28 -43.35 -12.10
CA ALA A 439 20.09 -44.14 -12.38
C ALA A 439 19.11 -44.04 -11.19
N CYS A 440 17.82 -44.25 -11.44
CA CYS A 440 16.83 -44.54 -10.41
C CYS A 440 17.05 -45.95 -9.83
N MET A 441 17.18 -46.06 -8.51
CA MET A 441 16.88 -47.28 -7.77
C MET A 441 16.03 -46.93 -6.56
N HIS A 442 14.86 -47.58 -6.47
CA HIS A 442 13.98 -47.54 -5.31
C HIS A 442 14.61 -48.31 -4.15
N GLY A 443 14.77 -47.65 -3.01
CA GLY A 443 15.06 -48.26 -1.72
C GLY A 443 14.17 -47.64 -0.65
N HIS A 444 13.21 -48.42 -0.15
CA HIS A 444 12.35 -48.06 0.96
C HIS A 444 13.19 -47.84 2.23
N VAL A 445 13.16 -46.62 2.77
CA VAL A 445 13.47 -46.35 4.18
C VAL A 445 12.33 -45.52 4.77
N THR A 446 11.62 -46.13 5.71
CA THR A 446 10.64 -45.53 6.60
C THR A 446 11.34 -44.51 7.52
N GLY A 447 11.03 -43.22 7.37
CA GLY A 447 11.59 -42.16 8.20
C GLY A 447 10.53 -41.08 8.47
N ALA A 448 10.24 -40.87 9.75
CA ALA A 448 9.15 -40.02 10.24
C ALA A 448 9.27 -38.54 9.79
N SER A 449 8.19 -38.00 9.23
CA SER A 449 8.04 -36.57 8.96
C SER A 449 7.71 -35.85 10.27
N GLY A 450 8.64 -35.05 10.80
CA GLY A 450 8.39 -34.16 11.94
C GLY A 450 7.95 -32.77 11.48
N PHE A 451 6.98 -32.17 12.16
CA PHE A 451 6.62 -30.75 11.97
C PHE A 451 7.63 -29.84 12.67
N CYS A 452 8.11 -28.80 11.99
CA CYS A 452 8.76 -27.66 12.65
C CYS A 452 7.74 -26.54 12.89
N VAL A 453 7.50 -26.20 14.15
CA VAL A 453 6.73 -25.01 14.53
C VAL A 453 7.65 -23.81 14.46
N THR A 454 7.44 -22.95 13.46
CA THR A 454 8.34 -21.82 13.19
C THR A 454 7.95 -20.57 13.99
N ASN A 455 6.69 -20.42 14.42
CA ASN A 455 6.27 -19.31 15.27
C ASN A 455 4.93 -19.56 15.99
N VAL A 456 4.81 -19.00 17.21
CA VAL A 456 3.54 -18.91 17.97
C VAL A 456 3.42 -17.46 18.46
N LYS A 457 2.38 -16.75 18.03
CA LYS A 457 2.16 -15.34 18.41
C LYS A 457 0.81 -15.19 19.12
N LEU A 458 0.83 -14.53 20.28
CA LEU A 458 -0.37 -14.12 21.02
C LEU A 458 -0.91 -12.85 20.37
N LEU A 459 -2.18 -12.83 19.94
CA LEU A 459 -2.76 -11.72 19.18
C LEU A 459 -3.55 -10.72 20.04
N GLY A 460 -3.50 -10.84 21.37
CA GLY A 460 -3.96 -9.81 22.30
C GLY A 460 -4.91 -10.31 23.40
N THR A 461 -5.11 -9.46 24.42
CA THR A 461 -6.11 -9.57 25.49
C THR A 461 -7.07 -8.39 25.39
N SER A 462 -8.36 -8.62 25.15
CA SER A 462 -9.36 -7.57 25.29
C SER A 462 -9.94 -7.56 26.72
N ARG A 463 -9.90 -6.37 27.35
CA ARG A 463 -10.50 -5.97 28.64
C ARG A 463 -10.12 -6.78 29.89
N LEU A 464 -9.21 -6.22 30.68
CA LEU A 464 -9.18 -6.32 32.15
C LEU A 464 -8.44 -5.08 32.67
N GLY A 465 -9.19 -4.00 32.86
CA GLY A 465 -8.78 -2.87 33.69
C GLY A 465 -9.19 -3.14 35.13
N ALA A 466 -8.30 -2.76 36.06
CA ALA A 466 -8.41 -2.76 37.52
C ALA A 466 -8.46 -4.14 38.22
N ASP A 467 -7.64 -4.24 39.26
CA ASP A 467 -7.55 -5.28 40.31
C ASP A 467 -6.85 -6.62 40.00
N LEU A 468 -5.52 -6.56 39.88
CA LEU A 468 -4.61 -7.66 40.26
C LEU A 468 -3.28 -7.09 40.83
N PRO A 469 -2.81 -7.51 42.02
CA PRO A 469 -1.56 -7.00 42.61
C PRO A 469 -0.32 -7.36 41.77
N GLU A 470 0.71 -6.50 41.84
CA GLU A 470 2.00 -6.53 41.11
C GLU A 470 2.93 -7.75 41.37
N ARG A 471 2.41 -8.99 41.44
CA ARG A 471 3.23 -10.23 41.43
C ARG A 471 2.92 -11.17 40.26
N GLY A 472 2.39 -10.65 39.15
CA GLY A 472 1.77 -11.47 38.09
C GLY A 472 2.42 -11.49 36.69
N LYS A 473 3.54 -10.79 36.44
CA LYS A 473 4.18 -10.83 35.09
C LYS A 473 4.86 -12.17 34.82
N GLU A 474 5.54 -12.78 35.80
CA GLU A 474 6.17 -14.10 35.64
C GLU A 474 5.17 -15.25 35.44
N SER A 475 3.96 -15.15 36.01
CA SER A 475 2.94 -16.22 35.91
C SER A 475 2.29 -16.31 34.53
N ARG A 476 2.14 -15.17 33.82
CA ARG A 476 1.55 -15.11 32.47
C ARG A 476 2.45 -15.74 31.41
N GLU A 477 3.76 -15.47 31.47
CA GLU A 477 4.72 -16.09 30.56
C GLU A 477 4.95 -17.57 30.89
N SER A 478 4.95 -17.93 32.18
CA SER A 478 5.01 -19.34 32.61
C SER A 478 3.80 -20.14 32.07
N PHE A 479 2.59 -19.59 32.19
CA PHE A 479 1.37 -20.17 31.67
C PHE A 479 1.40 -20.32 30.14
N ALA A 480 1.80 -19.29 29.40
CA ALA A 480 1.93 -19.34 27.94
C ALA A 480 2.98 -20.38 27.49
N ARG A 481 4.12 -20.49 28.19
CA ARG A 481 5.16 -21.51 27.94
C ARG A 481 4.64 -22.92 28.20
N GLN A 482 3.90 -23.14 29.28
CA GLN A 482 3.38 -24.45 29.66
C GLN A 482 2.25 -24.93 28.72
N LEU A 483 1.36 -24.01 28.32
CA LEU A 483 0.34 -24.25 27.30
C LEU A 483 0.98 -24.58 25.94
N ARG A 484 2.01 -23.83 25.52
CA ARG A 484 2.79 -24.10 24.30
C ARG A 484 3.37 -25.51 24.31
N ARG A 485 3.98 -25.94 25.42
CA ARG A 485 4.58 -27.28 25.56
C ARG A 485 3.54 -28.41 25.44
N GLN A 486 2.36 -28.23 26.04
CA GLN A 486 1.30 -29.25 26.01
C GLN A 486 0.59 -29.33 24.63
N ILE A 487 0.42 -28.20 23.94
CA ILE A 487 -0.09 -28.18 22.55
C ILE A 487 0.90 -28.91 21.63
N LEU A 488 2.20 -28.64 21.75
CA LEU A 488 3.25 -29.31 20.98
C LEU A 488 3.27 -30.83 21.20
N LEU A 489 3.15 -31.29 22.45
CA LEU A 489 3.15 -32.72 22.79
C LEU A 489 1.95 -33.49 22.22
N LYS A 490 0.77 -32.85 22.13
CA LYS A 490 -0.42 -33.49 21.52
C LYS A 490 -0.38 -33.47 19.99
N PHE A 491 0.11 -32.40 19.37
CA PHE A 491 0.27 -32.34 17.91
C PHE A 491 1.41 -33.24 17.42
N ALA A 492 2.48 -33.44 18.20
CA ALA A 492 3.55 -34.39 17.86
C ALA A 492 3.09 -35.86 17.81
N ARG A 493 1.92 -36.19 18.40
CA ARG A 493 1.30 -37.52 18.30
C ARG A 493 0.31 -37.66 17.13
N MET A 494 0.08 -36.61 16.34
CA MET A 494 -0.82 -36.63 15.18
C MET A 494 -0.03 -36.82 13.88
N SER A 495 -0.03 -38.02 13.32
CA SER A 495 0.51 -38.28 11.98
C SER A 495 -0.46 -37.75 10.92
N ILE A 496 -0.29 -36.50 10.48
CA ILE A 496 -1.08 -35.89 9.40
C ILE A 496 -0.11 -35.36 8.32
N SER A 497 -0.20 -35.91 7.11
CA SER A 497 0.52 -35.38 5.94
C SER A 497 -0.41 -34.43 5.18
N VAL A 498 0.00 -33.15 5.03
CA VAL A 498 -0.75 -32.10 4.30
C VAL A 498 0.21 -31.28 3.42
N ARG A 499 -0.28 -30.84 2.26
CA ARG A 499 0.36 -29.91 1.29
C ARG A 499 0.82 -28.59 1.94
N PRO A 500 1.75 -27.84 1.33
CA PRO A 500 2.21 -26.58 1.90
C PRO A 500 1.06 -25.58 1.88
N THR A 501 0.52 -25.28 3.06
CA THR A 501 -0.47 -24.23 3.25
C THR A 501 -0.23 -23.67 4.63
N ARG A 502 -0.10 -22.34 4.76
CA ARG A 502 -0.16 -21.69 6.07
C ARG A 502 -1.50 -22.05 6.69
N LEU A 503 -1.49 -22.83 7.75
CA LEU A 503 -2.67 -23.14 8.53
C LEU A 503 -2.74 -22.13 9.67
N VAL A 504 -3.80 -21.33 9.76
CA VAL A 504 -4.07 -20.48 10.92
C VAL A 504 -5.18 -21.16 11.72
N LEU A 505 -4.88 -21.56 12.96
CA LEU A 505 -5.82 -22.13 13.91
C LEU A 505 -6.27 -21.05 14.89
N LEU A 506 -7.57 -20.73 14.87
CA LEU A 506 -8.21 -19.90 15.89
C LEU A 506 -8.85 -20.81 16.93
N ALA A 507 -8.50 -20.64 18.19
CA ALA A 507 -9.08 -21.42 19.30
C ALA A 507 -9.57 -20.47 20.41
N CYS A 508 -10.79 -20.70 20.89
CA CYS A 508 -11.35 -20.04 22.07
C CYS A 508 -11.31 -21.00 23.26
N ALA A 509 -10.72 -20.57 24.39
CA ALA A 509 -10.58 -21.38 25.59
C ALA A 509 -11.23 -20.71 26.82
N ARG A 510 -12.13 -21.41 27.50
CA ARG A 510 -12.71 -20.97 28.79
C ARG A 510 -11.82 -21.39 29.96
N ILE A 511 -11.62 -20.50 30.93
CA ILE A 511 -10.88 -20.79 32.16
C ILE A 511 -11.86 -20.76 33.34
N ARG A 512 -11.93 -21.85 34.13
CA ARG A 512 -12.72 -21.91 35.37
C ARG A 512 -11.82 -21.71 36.58
N ARG A 513 -12.03 -20.67 37.40
CA ARG A 513 -11.20 -20.37 38.58
C ARG A 513 -11.54 -21.20 39.82
N SER A 514 -12.80 -21.59 40.03
CA SER A 514 -13.25 -22.48 41.12
C SER A 514 -14.67 -23.02 40.87
N PRO A 515 -15.15 -24.04 41.61
CA PRO A 515 -16.53 -24.52 41.51
C PRO A 515 -17.48 -23.48 42.14
N GLY A 516 -18.29 -22.80 41.32
CA GLY A 516 -19.33 -21.86 41.79
C GLY A 516 -19.24 -20.43 41.24
N ASP A 517 -18.19 -20.08 40.50
CA ASP A 517 -18.01 -18.74 39.92
C ASP A 517 -18.79 -18.59 38.59
N PRO A 518 -19.73 -17.64 38.45
CA PRO A 518 -20.53 -17.44 37.23
C PRO A 518 -19.86 -16.50 36.21
N GLY A 519 -18.62 -16.05 36.46
CA GLY A 519 -17.92 -15.12 35.57
C GLY A 519 -17.54 -15.72 34.20
N TRP A 520 -18.14 -15.20 33.14
CA TRP A 520 -17.80 -15.53 31.75
C TRP A 520 -16.73 -14.57 31.22
N SER A 521 -15.56 -15.09 30.84
CA SER A 521 -14.56 -14.31 30.12
C SER A 521 -13.90 -15.16 29.03
N CYS A 522 -14.02 -14.73 27.77
CA CYS A 522 -13.33 -15.30 26.61
C CYS A 522 -13.22 -14.27 25.46
N PRO A 523 -12.22 -14.36 24.55
CA PRO A 523 -11.00 -15.19 24.64
C PRO A 523 -9.70 -14.52 24.13
N PHE A 524 -8.57 -15.08 24.56
CA PHE A 524 -7.27 -14.88 23.94
C PHE A 524 -7.25 -15.43 22.51
N LEU A 525 -6.80 -14.63 21.52
CA LEU A 525 -6.50 -15.12 20.18
C LEU A 525 -5.06 -15.65 20.10
N PHE A 526 -4.90 -16.83 19.52
CA PHE A 526 -3.59 -17.39 19.18
C PHE A 526 -3.50 -17.61 17.66
N SER A 527 -2.31 -17.40 17.11
CA SER A 527 -1.95 -17.83 15.76
C SER A 527 -0.80 -18.83 15.83
N LEU A 528 -1.00 -19.98 15.21
CA LEU A 528 0.01 -21.03 15.07
C LEU A 528 0.33 -21.16 13.58
N SER A 529 1.60 -21.17 13.19
CA SER A 529 2.01 -21.37 11.80
C SER A 529 2.85 -22.66 11.69
N LEU A 530 2.39 -23.61 10.87
CA LEU A 530 3.06 -24.88 10.60
C LEU A 530 3.55 -24.91 9.15
N THR A 531 4.78 -25.36 8.92
CA THR A 531 5.35 -25.56 7.58
C THR A 531 5.78 -27.01 7.43
N ASN A 532 5.40 -27.68 6.33
CA ASN A 532 5.78 -29.06 6.04
C ASN A 532 6.65 -29.13 4.77
N VAL A 533 7.62 -30.05 4.74
CA VAL A 533 8.55 -30.29 3.62
C VAL A 533 8.30 -31.72 3.09
N GLY A 534 7.56 -31.85 1.99
CA GLY A 534 7.59 -33.05 1.12
C GLY A 534 6.32 -33.93 0.99
N CYS A 535 5.96 -34.18 -0.27
CA CYS A 535 5.08 -35.20 -0.91
C CYS A 535 3.55 -35.30 -0.67
N GLN A 536 2.84 -35.61 -1.78
CA GLN A 536 1.37 -35.48 -2.01
C GLN A 536 0.56 -36.75 -1.69
N LEU A 537 -0.68 -36.60 -1.16
CA LEU A 537 -1.90 -37.39 -1.44
C LEU A 537 -3.16 -36.77 -0.75
N GLY A 538 -4.38 -37.20 -1.13
CA GLY A 538 -5.68 -36.49 -1.09
C GLY A 538 -6.33 -36.04 0.24
N PHE A 539 -7.26 -35.06 0.14
CA PHE A 539 -7.82 -34.20 1.22
C PHE A 539 -9.06 -34.76 1.98
N TRP A 540 -9.54 -35.97 1.69
CA TRP A 540 -10.82 -36.47 2.23
C TRP A 540 -10.76 -36.98 3.69
N SER A 541 -9.57 -37.21 4.27
CA SER A 541 -9.44 -37.78 5.63
C SER A 541 -9.44 -36.76 6.77
N VAL A 542 -9.15 -35.47 6.52
CA VAL A 542 -8.99 -34.46 7.58
C VAL A 542 -10.33 -33.98 8.14
N THR A 543 -11.32 -33.75 7.28
CA THR A 543 -12.63 -33.19 7.67
C THR A 543 -13.48 -34.18 8.47
N ARG A 544 -13.30 -35.49 8.26
CA ARG A 544 -14.07 -36.54 8.95
C ARG A 544 -13.57 -36.81 10.38
N TYR A 545 -12.30 -36.51 10.68
CA TYR A 545 -11.69 -36.78 11.99
C TYR A 545 -11.85 -35.62 12.98
N ILE A 546 -11.94 -34.37 12.52
CA ILE A 546 -12.19 -33.19 13.38
C ILE A 546 -13.58 -33.24 14.02
N ARG A 547 -14.59 -33.81 13.33
CA ARG A 547 -15.94 -34.05 13.90
C ARG A 547 -15.96 -35.01 15.11
N ARG A 548 -14.85 -35.69 15.45
CA ARG A 548 -14.74 -36.60 16.61
C ARG A 548 -13.96 -36.04 17.81
N LEU A 549 -13.46 -34.80 17.75
CA LEU A 549 -12.87 -34.17 18.93
C LEU A 549 -13.97 -33.82 19.95
N LYS A 550 -14.24 -34.72 20.89
CA LYS A 550 -15.01 -34.38 22.10
C LYS A 550 -14.27 -33.28 22.87
N PRO A 551 -14.98 -32.36 23.56
CA PRO A 551 -14.36 -31.33 24.38
C PRO A 551 -13.39 -31.99 25.37
N CYS A 552 -12.09 -31.77 25.17
CA CYS A 552 -11.07 -32.25 26.09
C CYS A 552 -10.99 -31.27 27.27
N ASN A 553 -11.10 -31.78 28.49
CA ASN A 553 -10.77 -31.02 29.70
C ASN A 553 -9.25 -30.99 29.89
N TRP A 554 -8.68 -29.80 30.07
CA TRP A 554 -7.26 -29.63 30.38
C TRP A 554 -7.13 -29.10 31.82
N ARG A 555 -6.11 -29.54 32.56
CA ARG A 555 -5.74 -28.95 33.85
C ARG A 555 -4.35 -28.32 33.74
N ILE A 556 -4.25 -27.03 34.04
CA ILE A 556 -2.97 -26.31 34.10
C ILE A 556 -2.95 -25.51 35.41
N GLY A 557 -1.97 -25.77 36.28
CA GLY A 557 -1.82 -25.06 37.57
C GLY A 557 -3.04 -25.13 38.49
N GLY A 558 -3.80 -26.24 38.47
CA GLY A 558 -5.03 -26.42 39.25
C GLY A 558 -6.32 -25.93 38.57
N TYR A 559 -6.24 -25.20 37.45
CA TYR A 559 -7.40 -24.65 36.75
C TYR A 559 -7.89 -25.57 35.61
N GLY A 560 -9.20 -25.75 35.50
CA GLY A 560 -9.85 -26.50 34.43
C GLY A 560 -10.11 -25.63 33.20
N ILE A 561 -9.67 -26.07 32.03
CA ILE A 561 -9.83 -25.38 30.74
C ILE A 561 -10.68 -26.25 29.80
N VAL A 562 -11.71 -25.64 29.20
CA VAL A 562 -12.58 -26.25 28.19
C VAL A 562 -12.44 -25.47 26.88
N ILE A 563 -12.06 -26.16 25.80
CA ILE A 563 -11.98 -25.58 24.45
C ILE A 563 -13.34 -25.82 23.77
N SER A 564 -14.04 -24.74 23.43
CA SER A 564 -15.42 -24.81 22.94
C SER A 564 -15.52 -24.80 21.41
N TYR A 565 -14.52 -24.28 20.70
CA TYR A 565 -14.57 -24.11 19.24
C TYR A 565 -13.18 -23.99 18.61
N ILE A 566 -13.01 -24.53 17.40
CA ILE A 566 -11.80 -24.42 16.57
C ILE A 566 -12.24 -24.10 15.13
N GLU A 567 -11.72 -23.03 14.54
CA GLU A 567 -11.94 -22.66 13.14
C GLU A 567 -10.64 -22.69 12.33
N ILE A 568 -10.70 -23.15 11.08
CA ILE A 568 -9.57 -23.22 10.15
C ILE A 568 -9.85 -22.28 8.98
N LEU A 569 -9.03 -21.23 8.85
CA LEU A 569 -9.11 -20.31 7.71
C LEU A 569 -8.08 -20.72 6.64
N ARG A 570 -8.54 -20.91 5.40
CA ARG A 570 -7.70 -21.18 4.22
C ARG A 570 -7.36 -19.86 3.53
N THR A 571 -6.08 -19.56 3.36
CA THR A 571 -5.62 -18.46 2.50
C THR A 571 -5.08 -19.04 1.18
N GLY A 572 -5.89 -19.03 0.10
CA GLY A 572 -5.46 -19.42 -1.26
C GLY A 572 -6.61 -19.59 -2.28
N ARG A 573 -6.38 -19.14 -3.53
CA ARG A 573 -7.34 -18.99 -4.65
C ARG A 573 -8.07 -20.28 -5.08
N GLY A 574 -9.39 -20.17 -5.32
CA GLY A 574 -10.28 -21.16 -5.97
C GLY A 574 -11.75 -21.01 -5.53
N PRO A 575 -12.77 -21.22 -6.39
CA PRO A 575 -14.16 -20.88 -6.10
C PRO A 575 -14.84 -21.88 -5.15
N LEU A 576 -15.74 -21.37 -4.29
CA LEU A 576 -16.65 -22.16 -3.45
C LEU A 576 -17.83 -22.66 -4.31
N LYS A 577 -17.93 -23.98 -4.52
CA LYS A 577 -19.22 -24.61 -4.88
C LYS A 577 -20.04 -24.86 -3.61
N ARG A 578 -21.34 -24.58 -3.74
CA ARG A 578 -22.42 -24.53 -2.73
C ARG A 578 -22.43 -25.66 -1.68
N GLY A 579 -22.90 -25.29 -0.48
CA GLY A 579 -23.66 -26.16 0.42
C GLY A 579 -22.97 -26.53 1.72
N CYS A 580 -23.21 -25.78 2.79
CA CYS A 580 -23.25 -26.28 4.17
C CYS A 580 -23.99 -25.25 5.05
N GLY A 581 -25.22 -25.60 5.45
CA GLY A 581 -26.01 -24.80 6.38
C GLY A 581 -25.41 -24.82 7.79
N PHE A 582 -25.54 -23.69 8.49
CA PHE A 582 -25.17 -23.57 9.89
C PHE A 582 -26.36 -23.98 10.77
N LEU A 583 -26.15 -24.99 11.61
CA LEU A 583 -26.98 -25.27 12.78
C LEU A 583 -26.60 -24.26 13.87
N TYR A 584 -27.45 -23.28 14.12
CA TYR A 584 -27.42 -22.48 15.35
C TYR A 584 -28.01 -23.33 16.48
N HIS A 585 -27.21 -23.57 17.53
CA HIS A 585 -27.75 -24.01 18.81
C HIS A 585 -27.98 -22.76 19.65
N ASP A 586 -29.27 -22.52 19.92
CA ASP A 586 -29.80 -21.57 20.88
C ASP A 586 -29.16 -21.74 22.26
N CYS A 587 -28.82 -20.61 22.91
CA CYS A 587 -28.73 -20.51 24.36
C CYS A 587 -28.78 -19.03 24.75
N GLY A 588 -29.97 -18.62 25.22
CA GLY A 588 -30.26 -17.29 25.68
C GLY A 588 -29.70 -16.92 27.07
N ARG A 589 -30.03 -15.65 27.39
CA ARG A 589 -29.64 -14.78 28.51
C ARG A 589 -28.27 -14.14 28.42
#